data_AF-A0AAU9D8K2-F1
#
_entry.id   AF-A0AAU9D8K2-F1
#
_cell.length_a   1.000
_cell.length_b   1.000
_cell.length_c   1.000
_cell.angle_alpha   90.00
_cell.angle_beta   90.00
_cell.angle_gamma   90.00
#
_symmetry.space_group_name_H-M   'P 1'
#
loop_
_entity.id
_entity.type
_entity.pdbx_description
1 polymer ?
#
loop_
_entity_poly.entity_id
_entity_poly.type
_entity_poly.pdbx_seq_one_letter_code
_entity_poly.pdbx_strand_id
1 'polypeptide(L)'
;MRNAVLIDDADNVVVAIEPISAGSPVAYVNRKGESFELVAADDVPLYHKVARRPIAKGEAVVKYGEYIGLTTQDIVSGAHVHTHNCMSTDGLRAAEEVDHD
;
A
#
# COMPACT_ATOMS: atom_id res chain seq x y z
N MET A 1 9.78 5.55 17.02
CA MET A 1 10.22 4.19 16.63
C MET A 1 9.73 3.92 15.22
N ARG A 2 10.39 3.05 14.45
CA ARG A 2 9.88 2.65 13.13
C ARG A 2 8.84 1.56 13.34
N ASN A 3 7.67 1.72 12.70
CA ASN A 3 6.56 0.77 12.76
C ASN A 3 6.07 0.36 11.37
N ALA A 4 6.74 0.83 10.31
CA ALA A 4 6.55 0.34 8.96
C ALA A 4 7.89 0.24 8.20
N VAL A 5 7.89 -0.56 7.14
CA VAL A 5 9.06 -0.82 6.28
C VAL A 5 8.74 -0.43 4.84
N LEU A 6 9.60 0.42 4.27
CA LEU A 6 9.70 0.63 2.83
C LEU A 6 10.75 -0.33 2.28
N ILE A 7 10.45 -1.05 1.21
CA ILE A 7 11.34 -2.09 0.69
C ILE A 7 12.15 -1.56 -0.50
N ASP A 8 11.49 -0.86 -1.41
CA ASP A 8 12.10 -0.14 -2.53
C ASP A 8 11.68 1.33 -2.53
N ASP A 9 12.55 2.22 -3.01
CA ASP A 9 12.25 3.66 -3.07
C ASP A 9 11.12 3.95 -4.07
N ALA A 10 10.93 3.08 -5.08
CA ALA A 10 9.83 3.12 -6.04
C ALA A 10 8.48 2.67 -5.45
N ASP A 11 8.47 2.05 -4.27
CA ASP A 11 7.23 1.60 -3.64
C ASP A 11 6.33 2.81 -3.31
N ASN A 12 5.03 2.68 -3.57
CA ASN A 12 4.01 3.65 -3.14
C ASN A 12 3.23 3.18 -1.90
N VAL A 13 3.68 2.09 -1.29
CA VAL A 13 3.19 1.54 -0.03
C VAL A 13 4.34 1.23 0.92
N VAL A 14 4.04 1.17 2.21
CA VAL A 14 4.90 0.58 3.25
C VAL A 14 4.18 -0.58 3.91
N VAL A 15 4.92 -1.48 4.55
CA VAL A 15 4.35 -2.63 5.27
C VAL A 15 4.43 -2.39 6.77
N ALA A 16 3.30 -2.48 7.47
CA ALA A 16 3.26 -2.37 8.91
C ALA A 16 3.99 -3.54 9.60
N ILE A 17 4.84 -3.26 10.59
CA ILE A 17 5.57 -4.27 11.39
C ILE A 17 5.04 -4.38 12.83
N GLU A 18 3.94 -3.70 13.10
CA GLU A 18 3.06 -3.82 14.27
C GLU A 18 1.64 -3.38 13.85
N PRO A 19 0.58 -3.68 14.61
CA PRO A 19 -0.73 -3.07 14.38
C PRO A 19 -0.66 -1.55 14.57
N ILE A 20 -1.27 -0.79 13.66
CA ILE A 20 -1.29 0.67 13.71
C ILE A 20 -2.74 1.14 13.77
N SER A 21 -3.09 1.95 14.77
CA SER A 21 -4.45 2.52 14.87
C SER A 21 -4.61 3.76 14.00
N ALA A 22 -5.82 4.01 13.51
CA ALA A 22 -6.16 5.25 12.83
C ALA A 22 -5.74 6.49 13.66
N GLY A 23 -5.21 7.50 12.99
CA GLY A 23 -4.66 8.71 13.62
C GLY A 23 -3.26 8.54 14.21
N SER A 24 -2.70 7.32 14.24
CA SER A 24 -1.35 7.09 14.77
C SER A 24 -0.27 7.37 13.72
N PRO A 25 0.95 7.75 14.14
CA PRO A 25 2.07 7.91 13.22
C PRO A 25 2.48 6.59 12.56
N VAL A 26 2.78 6.65 11.27
CA VAL A 26 3.43 5.60 10.47
C VAL A 26 4.82 6.09 10.11
N ALA A 27 5.83 5.57 10.80
CA ALA A 27 7.22 5.99 10.67
C ALA A 27 8.06 4.89 10.01
N TYR A 28 8.79 5.26 8.96
CA TYR A 28 9.64 4.38 8.18
C TYR A 28 10.87 5.14 7.64
N VAL A 29 11.79 4.41 7.00
CA VAL A 29 12.92 5.01 6.28
C VAL A 29 13.00 4.49 4.86
N ASN A 30 13.62 5.26 3.99
CA ASN A 30 14.00 4.78 2.67
C ASN A 30 15.37 4.08 2.67
N ARG A 31 15.82 3.61 1.50
CA ARG A 31 17.11 2.91 1.38
C ARG A 31 18.33 3.78 1.68
N LYS A 32 18.18 5.11 1.62
CA LYS A 32 19.23 6.08 1.97
C LYS A 32 19.28 6.39 3.48
N GLY A 33 18.36 5.83 4.26
CA GLY A 33 18.24 6.07 5.71
C GLY A 33 17.50 7.37 6.06
N GLU A 34 16.90 8.04 5.08
CA GLU A 34 16.08 9.24 5.31
C GLU A 34 14.77 8.83 6.00
N SER A 35 14.36 9.60 7.01
CA SER A 35 13.17 9.31 7.82
C SER A 35 11.93 9.99 7.28
N PHE A 36 10.84 9.24 7.26
CA PHE A 36 9.53 9.70 6.81
C PHE A 36 8.48 9.34 7.84
N GLU A 37 7.46 10.18 7.94
CA GLU A 37 6.31 9.97 8.79
C GLU A 37 5.04 10.45 8.07
N LEU A 38 3.95 9.71 8.27
CA LEU A 38 2.61 10.08 7.87
C LEU A 38 1.62 9.64 8.96
N VAL A 39 0.37 10.05 8.85
CA VAL A 39 -0.70 9.65 9.78
C VAL A 39 -1.52 8.53 9.15
N ALA A 40 -1.74 7.43 9.89
CA ALA A 40 -2.63 6.37 9.45
C ALA A 40 -4.07 6.89 9.30
N ALA A 41 -4.70 6.67 8.16
CA ALA A 41 -6.09 7.05 7.91
C ALA A 41 -7.08 6.01 8.46
N ASP A 42 -6.65 4.74 8.49
CA ASP A 42 -7.43 3.59 8.93
C ASP A 42 -6.67 2.81 10.01
N ASP A 43 -7.35 1.88 10.67
CA ASP A 43 -6.68 0.82 11.43
C ASP A 43 -5.98 -0.15 10.45
N VAL A 44 -4.70 -0.42 10.69
CA VAL A 44 -3.86 -1.25 9.82
C VAL A 44 -3.36 -2.46 10.60
N PRO A 45 -3.73 -3.69 10.19
CA PRO A 45 -3.20 -4.91 10.79
C PRO A 45 -1.69 -5.08 10.56
N LEU A 46 -1.05 -5.87 11.42
CA LEU A 46 0.33 -6.31 11.22
C LEU A 46 0.51 -6.93 9.82
N TYR A 47 1.61 -6.59 9.15
CA TYR A 47 1.99 -7.02 7.80
C TYR A 47 1.11 -6.52 6.66
N HIS A 48 0.11 -5.67 6.95
CA HIS A 48 -0.70 -5.04 5.91
C HIS A 48 -0.02 -3.79 5.35
N LYS A 49 -0.48 -3.37 4.17
CA LYS A 49 0.10 -2.24 3.44
C LYS A 49 -0.55 -0.92 3.85
N VAL A 50 0.25 0.13 3.94
CA VAL A 50 -0.19 1.52 4.11
C VAL A 50 0.24 2.32 2.89
N ALA A 51 -0.66 3.09 2.30
CA ALA A 51 -0.31 4.00 1.22
C ALA A 51 0.60 5.11 1.74
N ARG A 52 1.79 5.32 1.15
CA ARG A 52 2.73 6.37 1.60
C ARG A 52 2.55 7.72 0.90
N ARG A 53 1.63 7.76 -0.05
CA ARG A 53 1.15 8.91 -0.80
C ARG A 53 -0.27 8.61 -1.30
N PRO A 54 -1.02 9.61 -1.80
CA PRO A 54 -2.24 9.32 -2.55
C PRO A 54 -1.95 8.43 -3.76
N ILE A 55 -2.86 7.50 -4.05
CA ILE A 55 -2.84 6.59 -5.21
C ILE A 55 -4.22 6.68 -5.86
N ALA A 56 -4.29 7.16 -7.11
CA ALA A 56 -5.57 7.35 -7.80
C ALA A 56 -6.21 6.01 -8.16
N LYS A 57 -7.53 5.97 -8.36
CA LYS A 57 -8.24 4.80 -8.91
C LYS A 57 -7.61 4.35 -10.24
N GLY A 58 -7.37 3.05 -10.37
CA GLY A 58 -6.76 2.46 -11.56
C GLY A 58 -5.25 2.72 -11.66
N GLU A 59 -4.62 3.32 -10.65
CA GLU A 59 -3.18 3.46 -10.59
C GLU A 59 -2.54 2.18 -10.02
N ALA A 60 -1.33 1.89 -10.46
CA ALA A 60 -0.51 0.80 -9.97
C ALA A 60 -0.22 0.90 -8.46
N VAL A 61 -0.43 -0.19 -7.73
CA VAL A 61 0.22 -0.41 -6.44
C VAL A 61 1.58 -1.06 -6.68
N VAL A 62 2.63 -0.44 -6.15
CA VAL A 62 4.04 -0.84 -6.34
C VAL A 62 4.63 -1.26 -5.00
N LYS A 63 5.12 -2.50 -4.94
CA LYS A 63 5.81 -3.07 -3.77
C LYS A 63 6.99 -3.91 -4.25
N TYR A 64 8.13 -3.85 -3.56
CA TYR A 64 9.39 -4.47 -4.00
C TYR A 64 9.95 -3.85 -5.29
N GLY A 65 9.55 -2.62 -5.63
CA GLY A 65 9.84 -1.99 -6.91
C GLY A 65 9.01 -2.54 -8.08
N GLU A 66 8.11 -3.48 -7.82
CA GLU A 66 7.33 -4.18 -8.82
C GLU A 66 5.85 -3.83 -8.75
N TYR A 67 5.21 -3.87 -9.92
CA TYR A 67 3.77 -3.75 -10.05
C TYR A 67 3.07 -4.98 -9.46
N ILE A 68 2.19 -4.78 -8.46
CA ILE A 68 1.48 -5.88 -7.78
C ILE A 68 -0.04 -5.88 -8.00
N GLY A 69 -0.58 -4.84 -8.64
CA GLY A 69 -2.02 -4.70 -8.85
C GLY A 69 -2.45 -3.26 -9.11
N LEU A 70 -3.75 -3.05 -9.29
CA LEU A 70 -4.38 -1.74 -9.49
C LEU A 70 -5.31 -1.42 -8.32
N THR A 71 -5.38 -0.15 -7.96
CA THR A 71 -6.41 0.35 -7.05
C THR A 71 -7.78 0.30 -7.71
N THR A 72 -8.81 -0.10 -6.95
CA THR A 72 -10.20 -0.13 -7.43
C THR A 72 -10.95 1.17 -7.13
N GLN A 73 -10.35 2.05 -6.32
CA GLN A 73 -10.84 3.35 -5.90
C GLN A 73 -9.67 4.28 -5.59
N ASP A 74 -9.94 5.57 -5.36
CA ASP A 74 -8.92 6.50 -4.86
C ASP A 74 -8.49 6.10 -3.44
N ILE A 75 -7.19 6.14 -3.18
CA ILE A 75 -6.59 5.82 -1.89
C ILE A 75 -5.81 7.05 -1.40
N VAL A 76 -6.15 7.52 -0.20
CA VAL A 76 -5.44 8.64 0.44
C VAL A 76 -4.15 8.16 1.10
N SER A 77 -3.20 9.08 1.33
CA SER A 77 -2.02 8.77 2.14
C SER A 77 -2.43 8.26 3.53
N GLY A 78 -1.76 7.22 4.02
CA GLY A 78 -2.05 6.59 5.30
C GLY A 78 -3.16 5.55 5.29
N ALA A 79 -3.87 5.36 4.19
CA ALA A 79 -4.95 4.38 4.11
C ALA A 79 -4.44 2.93 4.04
N HIS A 80 -5.25 2.01 4.54
CA HIS A 80 -5.00 0.57 4.49
C HIS A 80 -5.18 0.04 3.06
N VAL A 81 -4.12 -0.50 2.44
CA VAL A 81 -4.17 -1.04 1.08
C VAL A 81 -4.30 -2.57 1.10
N HIS A 82 -5.45 -3.09 0.65
CA HIS A 82 -5.74 -4.52 0.63
C HIS A 82 -6.77 -4.90 -0.45
N THR A 83 -7.23 -6.14 -0.45
CA THR A 83 -8.15 -6.69 -1.48
C THR A 83 -9.46 -5.91 -1.64
N HIS A 84 -9.89 -5.15 -0.62
CA HIS A 84 -11.10 -4.34 -0.70
C HIS A 84 -10.93 -3.07 -1.59
N ASN A 85 -9.72 -2.55 -1.74
CA ASN A 85 -9.42 -1.33 -2.51
C ASN A 85 -8.30 -1.51 -3.55
N CYS A 86 -7.79 -2.73 -3.71
CA CYS A 86 -6.74 -3.09 -4.66
C CYS A 86 -7.02 -4.50 -5.22
N MET A 87 -7.01 -4.63 -6.54
CA MET A 87 -7.04 -5.91 -7.24
C MET A 87 -5.60 -6.32 -7.58
N SER A 88 -5.19 -7.54 -7.19
CA SER A 88 -3.87 -8.05 -7.53
C SER A 88 -3.75 -8.37 -9.02
N THR A 89 -2.53 -8.51 -9.51
CA THR A 89 -2.26 -9.00 -10.88
C THR A 89 -2.95 -10.32 -11.20
N ASP A 90 -3.01 -11.25 -10.25
CA ASP A 90 -3.72 -12.52 -10.41
C ASP A 90 -5.24 -12.33 -10.49
N GLY A 91 -5.79 -11.39 -9.70
CA GLY A 91 -7.20 -11.03 -9.77
C GLY A 91 -7.56 -10.37 -11.11
N LEU A 92 -6.67 -9.56 -11.68
CA LEU A 92 -6.86 -8.94 -13.00
C LEU A 92 -6.90 -9.98 -14.12
N ARG A 93 -5.96 -10.94 -14.11
CA ARG A 93 -5.94 -12.05 -15.09
C ARG A 93 -7.23 -12.87 -15.06
N ALA A 94 -7.71 -13.20 -13.85
CA ALA A 94 -8.96 -13.94 -13.69
C ALA A 94 -10.18 -13.15 -14.20
N ALA A 95 -10.19 -11.82 -14.10
CA ALA A 95 -11.27 -10.98 -14.61
C ALA A 95 -11.27 -10.89 -16.15
N GLU A 96 -10.09 -10.88 -16.78
CA GLU A 96 -9.95 -10.90 -18.25
C GLU A 96 -10.44 -12.23 -18.84
N GLU A 97 -10.22 -13.35 -18.14
CA GLU A 97 -10.65 -14.69 -18.59
C GLU A 97 -12.18 -14.88 -18.55
N VAL A 98 -12.91 -14.14 -17.72
CA VAL A 98 -14.38 -14.24 -17.57
C VAL A 98 -15.14 -13.39 -18.60
N ASP A 99 -14.51 -12.35 -19.16
CA ASP A 99 -15.13 -11.43 -20.15
C ASP A 99 -15.05 -11.97 -21.60
N HIS A 100 -14.56 -13.20 -21.80
CA HIS A 100 -14.37 -13.83 -23.12
C HIS A 100 -15.24 -15.08 -23.34
N ASP A 101 -16.26 -15.29 -22.50
CA ASP A 101 -17.30 -16.33 -22.63
C ASP A 101 -18.71 -15.69 -22.70
#